data_AF-A0A3C2CIC0-F1
#
_entry.id   AF-A0A3C2CIC0-F1
#
_cell.length_a   1.000
_cell.length_b   1.000
_cell.length_c   1.000
_cell.angle_alpha   90.00
_cell.angle_beta   90.00
_cell.angle_gamma   90.00
#
_symmetry.space_group_name_H-M   'P 1'
#
loop_
_entity.id
_entity.type
_entity.pdbx_description
1 polymer ?
#
loop_
_entity_poly.entity_id
_entity_poly.type
_entity_poly.pdbx_seq_one_letter_code
_entity_poly.pdbx_strand_id
1 'polypeptide(L)' 'EALSARPSDAIALAVRMGADVFVEEEVLEEAGYVAPPEEEEPISDVQVEEFREFLDNVNPDDFAG' A
#
# COMPACT_ATOMS: atom_id res chain seq x y z
N GLU A 1 -1.72 16.87 -30.92
CA GLU A 1 -0.88 15.68 -31.14
C GLU A 1 -0.47 15.14 -29.77
N ALA A 2 -0.54 13.84 -29.56
CA ALA A 2 -0.12 13.24 -28.29
C ALA A 2 1.41 13.12 -28.27
N LEU A 3 2.02 13.51 -27.15
CA LEU A 3 3.47 13.37 -26.95
C LEU A 3 3.77 11.99 -26.36
N SER A 4 4.70 11.26 -26.97
CA SER A 4 5.19 10.01 -26.38
C SER A 4 5.97 10.30 -25.09
N ALA A 5 5.63 9.59 -24.02
CA ALA A 5 6.31 9.67 -22.73
C ALA A 5 6.35 8.28 -22.09
N ARG A 6 7.37 8.02 -21.27
CA ARG A 6 7.36 6.82 -20.42
C ARG A 6 6.28 6.97 -19.35
N PRO A 7 5.64 5.88 -18.88
CA PRO A 7 4.61 5.96 -17.84
C PRO A 7 5.05 6.71 -16.58
N SER A 8 6.30 6.51 -16.15
CA SER A 8 6.88 7.21 -14.99
C SER A 8 6.91 8.73 -15.16
N ASP A 9 7.25 9.21 -16.36
CA ASP A 9 7.37 10.64 -16.63
C ASP A 9 5.98 11.29 -16.74
N ALA A 10 5.03 10.59 -17.39
CA ALA A 10 3.64 11.03 -17.49
C ALA A 10 2.97 11.17 -16.11
N ILE A 11 3.11 10.16 -15.24
CA ILE A 11 2.58 10.20 -13.86
C ILE A 11 3.23 11.33 -13.05
N ALA A 12 4.55 11.46 -13.15
CA ALA A 12 5.30 12.51 -12.43
C ALA A 12 4.80 13.92 -12.79
N LEU A 13 4.46 14.15 -14.06
CA LEU A 13 3.88 15.41 -14.51
C LEU A 13 2.43 15.57 -14.04
N ALA A 14 1.60 14.54 -14.20
CA ALA A 14 0.19 14.58 -13.77
C ALA A 14 0.06 14.95 -12.28
N VAL A 15 0.86 14.32 -11.40
CA VAL A 15 0.89 14.61 -9.96
C VAL A 15 1.27 16.06 -9.67
N ARG A 16 2.28 16.61 -10.37
CA ARG A 16 2.75 17.99 -10.15
C ARG A 16 1.76 19.04 -10.63
N MET A 17 0.99 18.70 -11.67
CA MET A 17 0.04 19.62 -12.30
C MET A 17 -1.39 19.45 -11.77
N GLY A 18 -1.65 18.40 -10.97
CA GLY A 18 -2.99 18.04 -10.54
C GLY A 18 -3.90 17.61 -11.69
N ALA A 19 -3.33 16.96 -12.71
CA ALA A 19 -4.08 16.48 -13.86
C ALA A 19 -4.63 15.07 -13.64
N ASP A 20 -5.80 14.79 -14.20
CA ASP A 20 -6.40 13.46 -14.19
C ASP A 20 -5.55 12.47 -15.01
N VAL A 21 -5.54 11.21 -14.58
CA VAL A 21 -4.82 10.11 -15.24
C VAL A 21 -5.84 9.13 -15.79
N PHE A 22 -5.69 8.80 -17.07
CA PHE A 22 -6.52 7.82 -17.77
C PHE A 22 -5.63 6.67 -18.27
N VAL A 23 -6.25 5.50 -18.42
CA VAL A 23 -5.63 4.29 -18.95
C VAL A 23 -6.59 3.65 -19.94
N GLU A 24 -6.04 2.98 -20.95
CA GLU A 24 -6.84 2.18 -21.88
C GLU A 24 -7.47 0.98 -21.16
N GLU A 25 -8.69 0.61 -21.55
CA GLU A 25 -9.46 -0.45 -20.88
C GLU A 25 -8.72 -1.80 -20.93
N GLU A 26 -8.12 -2.14 -22.07
CA GLU A 26 -7.37 -3.39 -22.25
C GLU A 26 -6.21 -3.54 -21.24
N VAL A 27 -5.57 -2.42 -20.86
CA VAL A 27 -4.49 -2.42 -19.87
C VAL A 27 -5.04 -2.61 -18.46
N LEU A 28 -6.22 -2.05 -18.17
CA LEU A 28 -6.89 -2.26 -16.90
C LEU A 28 -7.35 -3.71 -16.74
N GLU A 29 -7.84 -4.34 -17.80
CA GLU A 29 -8.22 -5.76 -17.81
C GLU A 29 -7.02 -6.69 -17.61
N GLU A 30 -5.87 -6.39 -18.24
CA GLU A 30 -4.67 -7.22 -18.16
C GLU A 30 -3.87 -7.04 -16.86
N ALA A 31 -3.68 -5.79 -16.43
CA ALA A 31 -2.74 -5.41 -15.37
C ALA A 31 -3.40 -4.70 -14.17
N GLY A 32 -4.73 -4.57 -14.17
CA GLY A 32 -5.47 -3.97 -13.07
C GLY A 32 -5.33 -4.76 -11.77
N TYR A 33 -5.24 -4.02 -10.66
CA TYR A 33 -5.24 -4.58 -9.31
C TYR A 33 -6.45 -4.07 -8.55
N VAL A 34 -7.33 -5.01 -8.17
CA VAL A 34 -8.43 -4.72 -7.25
C VAL A 34 -7.89 -4.96 -5.84
N ALA A 35 -7.75 -3.89 -5.07
CA ALA A 35 -7.39 -4.03 -3.67
C ALA A 35 -8.46 -4.89 -2.97
N PRO A 36 -8.07 -5.90 -2.17
CA PRO A 36 -9.03 -6.60 -1.33
C PRO A 36 -9.72 -5.58 -0.43
N PRO A 37 -10.98 -5.84 -0.02
CA PRO A 37 -11.60 -5.03 1.01
C PRO A 37 -10.64 -4.92 2.20
N GLU A 38 -10.60 -3.76 2.85
CA GLU A 38 -9.95 -3.63 4.16
C GLU A 38 -10.72 -4.53 5.12
N GLU A 39 -10.39 -5.81 5.14
CA GLU A 39 -10.63 -6.67 6.28
C GLU A 39 -9.73 -6.07 7.36
N GLU A 40 -10.29 -5.21 8.21
CA GLU A 40 -9.86 -5.14 9.60
C GLU A 40 -10.02 -6.57 10.13
N GLU A 41 -9.06 -7.45 9.85
CA GLU A 41 -9.04 -8.77 10.47
C GLU A 41 -9.03 -8.50 11.97
N PRO A 42 -10.11 -8.86 12.69
CA PRO A 42 -10.15 -8.63 14.12
C PRO A 42 -8.96 -9.36 14.71
N ILE A 43 -8.09 -8.64 15.43
CA ILE A 43 -6.95 -9.25 16.11
C ILE A 43 -7.52 -10.40 16.95
N SER A 44 -7.14 -11.62 16.59
CA SER A 44 -7.66 -12.81 17.24
C SER A 44 -7.22 -12.84 18.71
N ASP A 45 -8.02 -13.46 19.57
CA ASP A 45 -7.66 -13.62 20.99
C ASP A 45 -6.27 -14.29 21.16
N VAL A 46 -5.90 -15.17 20.23
CA VAL A 46 -4.59 -15.83 20.15
C VAL A 46 -3.46 -14.81 19.94
N GLN A 47 -3.62 -13.89 18.99
CA GLN A 47 -2.63 -12.84 18.73
C GLN A 47 -2.49 -11.87 19.91
N VAL A 48 -3.57 -11.63 20.66
CA VAL A 48 -3.53 -10.81 21.88
C VAL A 48 -2.76 -11.51 22.99
N GLU A 49 -2.91 -12.83 23.15
CA GLU A 49 -2.14 -13.62 24.12
C GLU A 49 -0.65 -13.65 23.76
N GLU A 50 -0.31 -13.92 22.50
CA GLU A 50 1.08 -13.91 22.00
C GLU A 50 1.73 -12.53 22.20
N PHE A 51 0.99 -11.45 21.96
CA PHE A 51 1.49 -10.09 22.18
C PHE A 51 1.70 -9.77 23.66
N ARG A 52 0.86 -10.27 24.56
CA ARG A 52 1.06 -10.12 26.02
C ARG A 52 2.31 -10.88 26.47
N GLU A 53 2.48 -12.12 26.03
CA GLU A 53 3.68 -12.90 26.34
C GLU A 53 4.95 -12.24 25.81
N PHE A 54 4.89 -11.62 24.63
CA PHE A 54 5.98 -10.82 24.10
C PHE A 54 6.30 -9.63 25.01
N LEU A 55 5.31 -8.85 25.44
CA LEU A 55 5.53 -7.70 26.33
C LEU A 55 6.06 -8.11 27.71
N ASP A 56 5.70 -9.28 28.21
CA ASP A 56 6.19 -9.80 29.49
C ASP A 56 7.67 -10.22 29.43
N ASN A 57 8.19 -10.53 28.23
CA ASN A 57 9.55 -11.03 28.03
C ASN A 57 10.53 -9.99 27.43
N VAL A 58 10.06 -8.80 27.07
CA VAL A 58 10.92 -7.75 26.48
C VAL A 58 11.15 -6.63 27.50
N ASN A 59 12.41 -6.23 27.68
CA ASN A 59 12.75 -5.09 28.51
C ASN A 59 12.67 -3.80 27.66
N PRO A 60 12.10 -2.70 28.16
CA PRO A 60 12.16 -1.39 27.50
C PRO A 60 13.54 -0.99 26.95
N ASP A 61 14.61 -1.41 27.61
CA ASP A 61 15.99 -1.12 27.21
C ASP A 61 16.42 -1.85 25.91
N ASP A 62 15.73 -2.92 25.49
CA ASP A 62 16.00 -3.67 24.25
C ASP A 62 15.60 -2.89 22.98
N PHE A 63 14.81 -1.82 23.12
CA PHE A 63 14.41 -0.94 22.03
C PHE A 63 15.32 0.30 21.88
N ALA A 64 16.21 0.54 22.84
CA ALA A 64 17.15 1.66 22.84
C ALA A 64 18.46 1.25 22.15
N GLY A 65 18.44 1.23 20.81
CA GLY A 65 19.68 1.19 20.00
C GLY A 65 20.53 2.44 20.19
#